data_AF-A0A1Q9YC03-F1
#
_entry.id   AF-A0A1Q9YC03-F1
#
_cell.length_a   1.000
_cell.length_b   1.000
_cell.length_c   1.000
_cell.angle_alpha   90.00
_cell.angle_beta   90.00
_cell.angle_gamma   90.00
#
_symmetry.space_group_name_H-M   'P 1'
#
loop_
_entity.id
_entity.type
_entity.pdbx_description
1 polymer ?
#
loop_
_entity_poly.entity_id
_entity_poly.type
_entity_poly.pdbx_seq_one_letter_code
_entity_poly.pdbx_strand_id
1 'polypeptide(L)'
;MPTNSDDTANHFPASLTSIPDSYLTEAEQQGTLQDLYYDTYESFSYNEKSRRLQKHTVVYRPYGYDESKQYPVFYLMHGGWSNEYTYLGSSDEPQVMKHILDHGITNGEIQPMIVVCPTYNNTSPEDSGDYGVALRLTDNYHNELINDLIPAVEGKYSTYAEDTTPEESTTGDSNILVAYFSWSGNIQQVANLISDKTGGELFRIIPEVEYTEDDVFDLA
;
A
#
# COMPACT_ATOMS: atom_id res chain seq x y z
N MET A 1 35.64 -9.59 9.70
CA MET A 1 34.46 -9.81 10.54
C MET A 1 33.54 -8.63 10.30
N PRO A 2 32.37 -8.78 9.66
CA PRO A 2 31.42 -7.68 9.64
C PRO A 2 30.95 -7.49 11.07
N THR A 3 31.09 -6.26 11.55
CA THR A 3 30.61 -5.80 12.84
C THR A 3 29.09 -5.73 12.82
N ASN A 4 28.45 -6.28 13.86
CA ASN A 4 27.03 -6.14 14.16
C ASN A 4 26.59 -4.68 13.97
N SER A 5 25.99 -4.37 12.83
CA SER A 5 25.07 -3.25 12.71
C SER A 5 23.73 -3.75 13.24
N ASP A 6 23.07 -2.90 14.00
CA ASP A 6 21.73 -3.08 14.53
C ASP A 6 20.76 -3.38 13.38
N ASP A 7 20.42 -4.67 13.19
CA ASP A 7 19.72 -5.22 12.02
C ASP A 7 18.21 -4.92 12.03
N THR A 8 17.77 -4.03 12.93
CA THR A 8 16.37 -3.70 13.19
C THR A 8 16.01 -2.24 12.88
N ALA A 9 16.96 -1.41 12.44
CA ALA A 9 16.70 -0.01 12.10
C ALA A 9 16.39 0.16 10.61
N ASN A 10 15.29 0.84 10.29
CA ASN A 10 14.92 1.23 8.92
C ASN A 10 16.07 2.02 8.27
N HIS A 11 16.71 1.45 7.23
CA HIS A 11 17.83 2.08 6.54
C HIS A 11 17.36 2.78 5.27
N PHE A 12 17.19 4.09 5.35
CA PHE A 12 16.90 4.91 4.17
C PHE A 12 18.18 5.22 3.40
N PRO A 13 18.19 5.07 2.06
CA PRO A 13 19.37 5.38 1.26
C PRO A 13 19.70 6.88 1.35
N ALA A 14 20.99 7.20 1.49
CA ALA A 14 21.47 8.58 1.62
C ALA A 14 21.30 9.41 0.33
N SER A 15 21.03 8.76 -0.80
CA SER A 15 20.78 9.38 -2.10
C SER A 15 19.86 8.54 -2.97
N LEU A 16 19.11 9.20 -3.85
CA LEU A 16 18.33 8.53 -4.89
C LEU A 16 19.26 7.70 -5.79
N THR A 17 18.80 6.50 -6.14
CA THR A 17 19.50 5.58 -7.04
C THR A 17 18.58 5.24 -8.19
N SER A 18 19.10 5.26 -9.42
CA SER A 18 18.31 4.86 -10.59
C SER A 18 18.02 3.37 -10.52
N ILE A 19 16.77 3.01 -10.84
CA ILE A 19 16.41 1.61 -11.06
C ILE A 19 17.16 1.11 -12.31
N PRO A 20 17.86 -0.03 -12.24
CA PRO A 20 18.53 -0.59 -13.42
C PRO A 20 17.53 -0.95 -14.52
N ASP A 21 17.88 -0.74 -15.79
CA ASP A 21 17.00 -1.08 -16.93
C ASP A 21 16.60 -2.57 -16.94
N SER A 22 17.46 -3.46 -16.42
CA SER A 22 17.16 -4.89 -16.30
C SER A 22 15.97 -5.18 -15.37
N TYR A 23 15.62 -4.27 -14.46
CA TYR A 23 14.50 -4.42 -13.55
C TYR A 23 13.16 -4.10 -14.22
N LEU A 24 13.18 -3.53 -15.42
CA LEU A 24 11.97 -3.14 -16.15
C LEU A 24 11.32 -4.32 -16.90
N THR A 25 11.93 -5.50 -16.84
CA THR A 25 11.46 -6.75 -17.46
C THR A 25 11.43 -7.88 -16.44
N GLU A 26 10.70 -8.95 -16.75
CA GLU A 26 10.54 -10.12 -15.88
C GLU A 26 11.86 -10.63 -15.27
N ALA A 27 11.82 -10.92 -13.97
CA ALA A 27 12.89 -11.61 -13.25
C ALA A 27 12.80 -13.14 -13.44
N GLU A 28 13.90 -13.85 -13.18
CA GLU A 28 13.87 -15.32 -13.12
C GLU A 28 13.03 -15.82 -11.93
N GLN A 29 13.12 -15.14 -10.79
CA GLN A 29 12.36 -15.42 -9.58
C GLN A 29 11.22 -14.43 -9.44
N GLN A 30 10.00 -14.88 -9.75
CA GLN A 30 8.82 -14.02 -9.79
C GLN A 30 7.89 -14.25 -8.60
N GLY A 31 7.55 -13.18 -7.90
CA GLY A 31 6.41 -13.14 -7.02
C GLY A 31 5.09 -13.27 -7.79
N THR A 32 4.01 -13.48 -7.05
CA THR A 32 2.66 -13.70 -7.60
C THR A 32 1.76 -12.51 -7.31
N LEU A 33 0.93 -12.12 -8.28
CA LEU A 33 -0.19 -11.19 -8.08
C LEU A 33 -1.49 -11.96 -7.93
N GLN A 34 -2.31 -11.58 -6.97
CA GLN A 34 -3.63 -12.18 -6.76
C GLN A 34 -4.63 -11.14 -6.28
N ASP A 35 -5.87 -11.24 -6.78
CA ASP A 35 -6.97 -10.45 -6.23
C ASP A 35 -7.44 -11.03 -4.90
N LEU A 36 -7.54 -10.14 -3.91
CA LEU A 36 -8.22 -10.41 -2.65
C LEU A 36 -9.55 -9.67 -2.65
N TYR A 37 -10.64 -10.42 -2.65
CA TYR A 37 -11.99 -9.88 -2.44
C TYR A 37 -12.31 -9.82 -0.95
N TYR A 38 -12.91 -8.71 -0.52
CA TYR A 38 -13.32 -8.49 0.86
C TYR A 38 -14.63 -7.70 0.90
N ASP A 39 -15.33 -7.82 2.01
CA ASP A 39 -16.55 -7.09 2.27
C ASP A 39 -16.25 -5.76 2.96
N THR A 40 -16.95 -4.72 2.54
CA THR A 40 -16.94 -3.41 3.19
C THR A 40 -18.30 -2.74 3.04
N TYR A 41 -18.38 -1.43 3.25
CA TYR A 41 -19.60 -0.65 3.23
C TYR A 41 -19.40 0.63 2.43
N GLU A 42 -20.50 1.18 1.94
CA GLU A 42 -20.50 2.45 1.20
C GLU A 42 -19.84 3.57 2.02
N SER A 43 -18.83 4.22 1.43
CA SER A 43 -17.94 5.17 2.11
C SER A 43 -18.65 6.38 2.74
N PHE A 44 -19.61 7.01 2.06
CA PHE A 44 -20.28 8.23 2.55
C PHE A 44 -21.20 7.99 3.75
N SER A 45 -21.65 6.75 3.92
CA SER A 45 -22.53 6.29 5.00
C SER A 45 -21.91 5.15 5.81
N TYR A 46 -20.58 5.06 5.83
CA TYR A 46 -19.84 3.89 6.34
C TYR A 46 -20.27 3.46 7.76
N ASN A 47 -20.49 4.43 8.66
CA ASN A 47 -20.90 4.18 10.05
C ASN A 47 -22.30 3.60 10.19
N GLU A 48 -23.18 3.80 9.21
CA GLU A 48 -24.53 3.23 9.23
C GLU A 48 -24.51 1.72 8.94
N LYS A 49 -23.45 1.23 8.28
CA LYS A 49 -23.27 -0.18 7.90
C LYS A 49 -24.49 -0.76 7.16
N SER A 50 -25.24 0.10 6.47
CA SER A 50 -26.55 -0.21 5.87
C SER A 50 -26.43 -0.72 4.43
N ARG A 51 -25.39 -0.30 3.71
CA ARG A 51 -25.09 -0.72 2.33
C ARG A 51 -23.75 -1.42 2.26
N ARG A 52 -23.77 -2.75 2.20
CA ARG A 52 -22.59 -3.60 2.00
C ARG A 52 -22.12 -3.54 0.55
N LEU A 53 -20.81 -3.57 0.38
CA LEU A 53 -20.10 -3.66 -0.90
C LEU A 53 -19.13 -4.82 -0.84
N GLN A 54 -18.87 -5.43 -2.00
CA GLN A 54 -17.76 -6.36 -2.17
C GLN A 54 -16.72 -5.67 -3.05
N LYS A 55 -15.54 -5.42 -2.50
CA LYS A 55 -14.42 -4.80 -3.19
C LYS A 55 -13.29 -5.80 -3.35
N HIS A 56 -12.30 -5.45 -4.15
CA HIS A 56 -11.06 -6.20 -4.25
C HIS A 56 -9.83 -5.31 -4.19
N THR A 57 -8.69 -5.94 -3.95
CA THR A 57 -7.37 -5.33 -3.95
C THR A 57 -6.40 -6.29 -4.63
N VAL A 58 -5.39 -5.75 -5.32
CA VAL A 58 -4.28 -6.55 -5.85
C VAL A 58 -3.28 -6.81 -4.73
N VAL A 59 -2.90 -8.07 -4.53
CA VAL A 59 -1.88 -8.47 -3.56
C VAL A 59 -0.70 -9.13 -4.26
N TYR A 60 0.48 -8.56 -4.09
CA TYR A 60 1.76 -9.17 -4.41
C TYR A 60 2.26 -10.02 -3.24
N ARG A 61 2.68 -11.24 -3.57
CA ARG A 61 3.44 -12.11 -2.66
C ARG A 61 4.84 -12.33 -3.22
N PRO A 62 5.88 -12.24 -2.39
CA PRO A 62 7.25 -12.41 -2.85
C PRO A 62 7.49 -13.83 -3.36
N TYR A 63 8.46 -14.00 -4.26
CA TYR A 63 8.89 -15.33 -4.69
C TYR A 63 9.25 -16.20 -3.47
N GLY A 64 8.76 -17.44 -3.45
CA GLY A 64 8.99 -18.35 -2.34
C GLY A 64 8.25 -17.99 -1.04
N TYR A 65 7.17 -17.20 -1.11
CA TYR A 65 6.28 -16.95 0.03
C TYR A 65 5.89 -18.25 0.74
N ASP A 66 6.05 -18.27 2.05
CA ASP A 66 5.87 -19.42 2.93
C ASP A 66 5.00 -19.01 4.12
N GLU A 67 3.83 -19.64 4.28
CA GLU A 67 2.89 -19.29 5.36
C GLU A 67 3.47 -19.51 6.77
N SER A 68 4.53 -20.30 6.92
CA SER A 68 5.24 -20.49 8.19
C SER A 68 6.16 -19.34 8.59
N LYS A 69 6.36 -18.35 7.69
CA LYS A 69 7.15 -17.14 7.93
C LYS A 69 6.23 -15.92 7.95
N GLN A 70 6.61 -14.91 8.71
CA GLN A 70 5.91 -13.63 8.76
C GLN A 70 6.57 -12.64 7.80
N TYR A 71 5.76 -11.86 7.11
CA TYR A 71 6.21 -10.85 6.14
C TYR A 71 5.72 -9.45 6.54
N PRO A 72 6.51 -8.39 6.30
CA PRO A 72 6.01 -7.03 6.34
C PRO A 72 4.92 -6.84 5.27
N VAL A 73 3.99 -5.93 5.51
CA VAL A 73 2.94 -5.56 4.54
C VAL A 73 3.07 -4.09 4.18
N PHE A 74 3.14 -3.80 2.88
CA PHE A 74 3.15 -2.45 2.35
C PHE A 74 1.86 -2.16 1.59
N TYR A 75 1.05 -1.22 2.09
CA TYR A 75 -0.18 -0.77 1.43
C TYR A 75 0.10 0.43 0.53
N LEU A 76 -0.02 0.26 -0.79
CA LEU A 76 0.31 1.25 -1.80
C LEU A 76 -0.94 1.75 -2.53
N MET A 77 -1.46 2.89 -2.08
CA MET A 77 -2.67 3.52 -2.63
C MET A 77 -2.38 4.28 -3.94
N HIS A 78 -3.27 4.14 -4.92
CA HIS A 78 -3.20 4.85 -6.19
C HIS A 78 -3.57 6.34 -6.07
N GLY A 79 -3.16 7.13 -7.07
CA GLY A 79 -3.53 8.55 -7.19
C GLY A 79 -4.94 8.78 -7.71
N GLY A 80 -5.26 10.01 -8.09
CA GLY A 80 -6.49 10.29 -8.84
C GLY A 80 -6.51 9.58 -10.21
N TRP A 81 -7.68 9.47 -10.84
CA TRP A 81 -7.87 8.90 -12.19
C TRP A 81 -7.32 7.47 -12.35
N SER A 82 -7.32 6.69 -11.27
CA SER A 82 -6.68 5.37 -11.20
C SER A 82 -7.47 4.37 -10.35
N ASN A 83 -6.91 3.16 -10.19
CA ASN A 83 -7.48 2.05 -9.43
C ASN A 83 -6.39 1.11 -8.87
N GLU A 84 -6.82 0.01 -8.25
CA GLU A 84 -6.00 -1.01 -7.60
C GLU A 84 -4.97 -1.69 -8.53
N TYR A 85 -5.17 -1.69 -9.85
CA TYR A 85 -4.24 -2.28 -10.81
C TYR A 85 -3.11 -1.34 -11.24
N THR A 86 -3.17 -0.05 -10.91
CA THR A 86 -2.28 0.98 -11.46
C THR A 86 -0.79 0.66 -11.29
N TYR A 87 -0.37 0.20 -10.11
CA TYR A 87 1.04 -0.04 -9.84
C TYR A 87 1.51 -1.41 -10.32
N LEU A 88 0.76 -2.47 -10.00
CA LEU A 88 1.23 -3.84 -10.16
C LEU A 88 0.60 -4.58 -11.34
N GLY A 89 -0.52 -4.12 -11.87
CA GLY A 89 -1.29 -4.84 -12.87
C GLY A 89 -2.01 -6.06 -12.28
N SER A 90 -2.55 -6.89 -13.17
CA SER A 90 -3.23 -8.14 -12.80
C SER A 90 -2.27 -9.33 -12.89
N SER A 91 -2.73 -10.53 -12.52
CA SER A 91 -1.95 -11.76 -12.72
C SER A 91 -1.60 -12.02 -14.19
N ASP A 92 -2.46 -11.60 -15.10
CA ASP A 92 -2.34 -11.86 -16.54
C ASP A 92 -1.59 -10.73 -17.27
N GLU A 93 -1.66 -9.51 -16.74
CA GLU A 93 -1.04 -8.31 -17.29
C GLU A 93 -0.28 -7.54 -16.19
N PRO A 94 0.86 -8.08 -15.72
CA PRO A 94 1.66 -7.42 -14.69
C PRO A 94 2.32 -6.14 -15.22
N GLN A 95 2.39 -5.13 -14.36
CA GLN A 95 3.06 -3.86 -14.64
C GLN A 95 4.54 -3.88 -14.24
N VAL A 96 5.29 -2.91 -14.76
CA VAL A 96 6.74 -2.77 -14.55
C VAL A 96 7.14 -2.77 -13.06
N MET A 97 6.32 -2.19 -12.17
CA MET A 97 6.61 -2.17 -10.74
C MET A 97 6.71 -3.57 -10.14
N LYS A 98 5.94 -4.56 -10.63
CA LYS A 98 6.08 -5.96 -10.20
C LYS A 98 7.48 -6.47 -10.47
N HIS A 99 8.02 -6.21 -11.66
CA HIS A 99 9.36 -6.64 -12.04
C HIS A 99 10.43 -5.97 -11.16
N ILE A 100 10.26 -4.69 -10.86
CA ILE A 100 11.13 -3.95 -9.94
C ILE A 100 11.14 -4.61 -8.55
N LEU A 101 9.97 -4.99 -8.01
CA LEU A 101 9.88 -5.71 -6.75
C LEU A 101 10.59 -7.06 -6.81
N ASP A 102 10.36 -7.84 -7.86
CA ASP A 102 10.96 -9.17 -8.03
C ASP A 102 12.50 -9.11 -8.07
N HIS A 103 13.07 -8.21 -8.87
CA HIS A 103 14.52 -8.03 -8.96
C HIS A 103 15.10 -7.46 -7.67
N GLY A 104 14.47 -6.44 -7.08
CA GLY A 104 14.91 -5.84 -5.82
C GLY A 104 14.92 -6.85 -4.68
N ILE A 105 13.91 -7.74 -4.61
CA ILE A 105 13.86 -8.82 -3.62
C ILE A 105 14.93 -9.88 -3.89
N THR A 106 15.08 -10.30 -5.15
CA THR A 106 16.08 -11.31 -5.54
C THR A 106 17.51 -10.85 -5.24
N ASN A 107 17.80 -9.57 -5.47
CA ASN A 107 19.12 -8.98 -5.25
C ASN A 107 19.37 -8.52 -3.81
N GLY A 108 18.39 -8.69 -2.91
CA GLY A 108 18.50 -8.32 -1.49
C GLY A 108 18.47 -6.81 -1.23
N GLU A 109 18.03 -6.01 -2.21
CA GLU A 109 17.84 -4.56 -2.10
C GLU A 109 16.50 -4.20 -1.44
N ILE A 110 15.51 -5.09 -1.60
CA ILE A 110 14.20 -5.02 -0.95
C ILE A 110 14.03 -6.30 -0.13
N GLN A 111 13.68 -6.18 1.16
CA GLN A 111 13.35 -7.36 1.96
C GLN A 111 12.06 -8.03 1.42
N PRO A 112 11.94 -9.37 1.43
CA PRO A 112 10.71 -10.04 1.04
C PRO A 112 9.51 -9.50 1.82
N MET A 113 8.50 -8.97 1.13
CA MET A 113 7.32 -8.36 1.73
C MET A 113 6.08 -8.60 0.89
N ILE A 114 4.91 -8.50 1.52
CA ILE A 114 3.61 -8.45 0.83
C ILE A 114 3.36 -7.00 0.42
N VAL A 115 2.93 -6.77 -0.82
CA VAL A 115 2.47 -5.45 -1.27
C VAL A 115 0.99 -5.53 -1.61
N VAL A 116 0.19 -4.64 -1.04
CA VAL A 116 -1.25 -4.56 -1.26
C VAL A 116 -1.54 -3.25 -1.97
N CYS A 117 -2.17 -3.30 -3.14
CA CYS A 117 -2.62 -2.14 -3.89
C CYS A 117 -4.13 -1.97 -3.71
N PRO A 118 -4.57 -1.20 -2.70
CA PRO A 118 -5.99 -0.90 -2.48
C PRO A 118 -6.55 0.10 -3.48
N THR A 119 -7.85 0.36 -3.34
CA THR A 119 -8.57 1.40 -4.08
C THR A 119 -9.52 2.15 -3.16
N TYR A 120 -9.54 3.48 -3.23
CA TYR A 120 -10.57 4.29 -2.55
C TYR A 120 -11.85 4.41 -3.39
N ASN A 121 -11.85 3.96 -4.65
CA ASN A 121 -13.06 3.89 -5.46
C ASN A 121 -14.10 3.03 -4.73
N ASN A 122 -15.35 3.45 -4.74
CA ASN A 122 -16.34 2.97 -3.80
C ASN A 122 -17.46 2.22 -4.53
N THR A 123 -18.25 2.94 -5.32
CA THR A 123 -19.39 2.33 -6.04
C THR A 123 -19.22 2.30 -7.55
N SER A 124 -18.25 3.06 -8.07
CA SER A 124 -17.91 3.10 -9.49
C SER A 124 -16.39 3.11 -9.65
N PRO A 125 -15.84 2.39 -10.65
CA PRO A 125 -14.41 2.44 -10.95
C PRO A 125 -13.98 3.81 -11.51
N GLU A 126 -14.92 4.65 -11.92
CA GLU A 126 -14.69 6.03 -12.36
C GLU A 126 -14.73 7.06 -11.21
N ASP A 127 -14.97 6.63 -9.96
CA ASP A 127 -15.03 7.52 -8.79
C ASP A 127 -13.75 8.38 -8.64
N SER A 128 -12.59 7.87 -9.07
CA SER A 128 -11.32 8.60 -9.07
C SER A 128 -11.18 9.66 -10.16
N GLY A 129 -12.05 9.66 -11.18
CA GLY A 129 -12.06 10.65 -12.27
C GLY A 129 -12.82 11.93 -11.94
N ASP A 130 -13.62 11.95 -10.87
CA ASP A 130 -14.23 13.16 -10.33
C ASP A 130 -13.42 13.65 -9.13
N TYR A 131 -12.80 14.81 -9.26
CA TYR A 131 -11.96 15.39 -8.22
C TYR A 131 -12.68 15.54 -6.86
N GLY A 132 -13.93 16.00 -6.87
CA GLY A 132 -14.69 16.24 -5.64
C GLY A 132 -15.10 14.93 -4.94
N VAL A 133 -15.45 13.91 -5.72
CA VAL A 133 -15.73 12.55 -5.21
C VAL A 133 -14.45 11.91 -4.69
N ALA A 134 -13.38 11.87 -5.48
CA ALA A 134 -12.10 11.29 -5.13
C ALA A 134 -11.53 11.86 -3.82
N LEU A 135 -11.62 13.19 -3.66
CA LEU A 135 -11.21 13.86 -2.42
C LEU A 135 -11.94 13.33 -1.19
N ARG A 136 -13.27 13.23 -1.26
CA ARG A 136 -14.08 12.79 -0.10
C ARG A 136 -13.96 11.29 0.16
N LEU A 137 -13.83 10.48 -0.89
CA LEU A 137 -13.59 9.05 -0.75
C LEU A 137 -12.23 8.76 -0.11
N THR A 138 -11.21 9.51 -0.53
CA THR A 138 -9.86 9.43 0.07
C THR A 138 -9.89 9.79 1.55
N ASP A 139 -10.58 10.88 1.91
CA ASP A 139 -10.72 11.31 3.31
C ASP A 139 -11.39 10.24 4.17
N ASN A 140 -12.42 9.56 3.62
CA ASN A 140 -13.15 8.50 4.32
C ASN A 140 -12.43 7.13 4.32
N TYR A 141 -11.42 6.93 3.46
CA TYR A 141 -10.86 5.60 3.17
C TYR A 141 -10.25 4.91 4.39
N HIS A 142 -9.78 5.68 5.37
CA HIS A 142 -9.27 5.15 6.64
C HIS A 142 -10.24 4.19 7.34
N ASN A 143 -11.55 4.40 7.19
CA ASN A 143 -12.57 3.56 7.80
C ASN A 143 -12.54 2.15 7.19
N GLU A 144 -12.54 2.07 5.86
CA GLU A 144 -12.44 0.81 5.14
C GLU A 144 -11.08 0.15 5.35
N LEU A 145 -9.99 0.92 5.23
CA LEU A 145 -8.63 0.41 5.39
C LEU A 145 -8.45 -0.32 6.73
N ILE A 146 -8.83 0.34 7.82
CA ILE A 146 -8.50 -0.11 9.17
C ILE A 146 -9.47 -1.19 9.65
N ASN A 147 -10.76 -1.05 9.36
CA ASN A 147 -11.76 -1.95 9.92
C ASN A 147 -12.10 -3.14 9.01
N ASP A 148 -11.80 -3.06 7.71
CA ASP A 148 -12.19 -4.10 6.75
C ASP A 148 -10.98 -4.67 6.00
N LEU A 149 -10.17 -3.83 5.33
CA LEU A 149 -9.10 -4.31 4.45
C LEU A 149 -7.93 -4.92 5.23
N ILE A 150 -7.39 -4.22 6.23
CA ILE A 150 -6.28 -4.72 7.06
C ILE A 150 -6.66 -6.09 7.67
N PRO A 151 -7.82 -6.24 8.35
CA PRO A 151 -8.25 -7.55 8.84
C PRO A 151 -8.41 -8.62 7.75
N ALA A 152 -8.87 -8.26 6.55
CA ALA A 152 -9.01 -9.20 5.45
C ALA A 152 -7.66 -9.69 4.89
N VAL A 153 -6.66 -8.80 4.82
CA VAL A 153 -5.29 -9.12 4.40
C VAL A 153 -4.61 -9.96 5.47
N GLU A 154 -4.60 -9.49 6.71
CA GLU A 154 -3.88 -10.14 7.82
C GLU A 154 -4.56 -11.45 8.27
N GLY A 155 -5.87 -11.60 8.04
CA GLY A 155 -6.56 -12.88 8.24
C GLY A 155 -6.29 -13.91 7.15
N LYS A 156 -5.73 -13.51 6.00
CA LYS A 156 -5.44 -14.40 4.86
C LYS A 156 -3.95 -14.70 4.67
N TYR A 157 -3.08 -13.76 4.98
CA TYR A 157 -1.64 -13.88 4.79
C TYR A 157 -0.87 -13.87 6.11
N SER A 158 0.33 -14.45 6.10
CA SER A 158 1.20 -14.54 7.27
C SER A 158 1.97 -13.23 7.44
N THR A 159 1.44 -12.37 8.29
CA THR A 159 1.99 -11.04 8.59
C THR A 159 2.53 -11.00 10.02
N TYR A 160 3.09 -9.86 10.43
CA TYR A 160 3.53 -9.64 11.82
C TYR A 160 2.39 -9.25 12.78
N ALA A 161 1.13 -9.23 12.33
CA ALA A 161 0.01 -8.91 13.22
C ALA A 161 -0.25 -10.07 14.20
N GLU A 162 -0.16 -9.79 15.50
CA GLU A 162 -0.55 -10.72 16.56
C GLU A 162 -2.04 -10.48 16.87
N ASP A 163 -2.92 -11.36 16.35
CA ASP A 163 -4.39 -11.36 16.47
C ASP A 163 -5.15 -10.18 15.80
N THR A 164 -6.00 -10.51 14.82
CA THR A 164 -6.86 -9.57 14.07
C THR A 164 -8.13 -9.12 14.81
N THR A 165 -8.21 -9.37 16.12
CA THR A 165 -9.29 -8.84 16.96
C THR A 165 -9.04 -7.36 17.26
N PRO A 166 -10.04 -6.48 17.11
CA PRO A 166 -9.90 -5.06 17.43
C PRO A 166 -9.86 -4.86 18.96
N GLU A 167 -8.76 -5.26 19.59
CA GLU A 167 -8.34 -4.73 20.88
C GLU A 167 -7.22 -3.70 20.62
N GLU A 168 -7.17 -2.65 21.44
CA GLU A 168 -6.19 -1.56 21.32
C GLU A 168 -4.77 -2.10 21.14
N SER A 169 -4.25 -2.03 19.91
CA SER A 169 -2.83 -2.27 19.64
C SER A 169 -2.01 -1.26 20.44
N THR A 170 -1.22 -1.76 21.38
CA THR A 170 -0.36 -0.91 22.21
C THR A 170 0.73 -0.30 21.34
N THR A 171 0.76 1.02 21.33
CA THR A 171 1.76 1.87 20.67
C THR A 171 3.18 1.45 21.10
N GLY A 172 3.98 0.95 20.16
CA GLY A 172 5.41 0.68 20.41
C GLY A 172 6.12 -0.23 19.40
N ASP A 173 5.48 -1.32 18.97
CA ASP A 173 6.18 -2.41 18.25
C ASP A 173 5.50 -2.82 16.91
N SER A 174 4.77 -1.91 16.25
CA SER A 174 4.14 -2.25 14.97
C SER A 174 5.18 -2.28 13.84
N ASN A 175 5.31 -3.41 13.15
CA ASN A 175 6.11 -3.56 11.92
C ASN A 175 5.42 -2.92 10.69
N ILE A 176 4.69 -1.83 10.90
CA ILE A 176 3.87 -1.14 9.88
C ILE A 176 4.55 0.18 9.52
N LEU A 177 4.92 0.32 8.25
CA LEU A 177 5.41 1.58 7.67
C LEU A 177 4.29 2.23 6.85
N VAL A 178 3.90 3.45 7.21
CA VAL A 178 2.96 4.29 6.47
C VAL A 178 3.76 5.27 5.63
N ALA A 179 4.12 4.86 4.42
CA ALA A 179 4.76 5.74 3.44
C ALA A 179 3.71 6.50 2.62
N TYR A 180 3.84 7.82 2.51
CA TYR A 180 2.85 8.64 1.82
C TYR A 180 3.47 9.83 1.08
N PHE A 181 2.85 10.23 -0.02
CA PHE A 181 3.09 11.51 -0.69
C PHE A 181 1.86 12.41 -0.49
N SER A 182 2.06 13.70 -0.17
CA SER A 182 0.96 14.65 -0.04
C SER A 182 1.35 16.05 -0.50
N TRP A 183 0.65 16.55 -1.52
CA TRP A 183 0.72 17.94 -1.97
C TRP A 183 -0.30 18.83 -1.24
N SER A 184 -1.59 18.50 -1.30
CA SER A 184 -2.68 19.28 -0.68
C SER A 184 -2.89 19.03 0.82
N GLY A 185 -2.14 18.11 1.43
CA GLY A 185 -2.25 17.76 2.86
C GLY A 185 -3.32 16.71 3.20
N ASN A 186 -4.18 16.32 2.26
CA ASN A 186 -5.25 15.33 2.51
C ASN A 186 -4.69 13.94 2.82
N ILE A 187 -3.75 13.47 1.98
CA ILE A 187 -3.08 12.18 2.21
C ILE A 187 -2.28 12.19 3.52
N GLN A 188 -1.74 13.34 3.95
CA GLN A 188 -1.07 13.46 5.25
C GLN A 188 -2.04 13.21 6.42
N GLN A 189 -3.27 13.72 6.35
CA GLN A 189 -4.27 13.47 7.39
C GLN A 189 -4.65 11.99 7.48
N VAL A 190 -4.84 11.34 6.31
CA VAL A 190 -5.10 9.90 6.23
C VAL A 190 -3.92 9.10 6.80
N ALA A 191 -2.69 9.44 6.41
CA ALA A 191 -1.48 8.77 6.90
C ALA A 191 -1.36 8.88 8.43
N ASN A 192 -1.55 10.08 8.99
CA ASN A 192 -1.55 10.30 10.44
C ASN A 192 -2.60 9.43 11.14
N LEU A 193 -3.82 9.37 10.60
CA LEU A 193 -4.90 8.57 11.19
C LEU A 193 -4.62 7.07 11.16
N ILE A 194 -3.97 6.58 10.10
CA ILE A 194 -3.51 5.19 10.02
C ILE A 194 -2.45 4.97 11.10
N SER A 195 -1.41 5.80 11.15
CA SER A 195 -0.34 5.73 12.14
C SER A 195 -0.87 5.75 13.57
N ASP A 196 -1.80 6.67 13.89
CA ASP A 196 -2.43 6.78 15.21
C ASP A 196 -3.19 5.51 15.62
N LYS A 197 -3.78 4.79 14.65
CA LYS A 197 -4.58 3.59 14.90
C LYS A 197 -3.80 2.29 14.84
N THR A 198 -2.73 2.24 14.05
CA THR A 198 -1.92 1.03 13.85
C THR A 198 -0.64 1.04 14.67
N GLY A 199 -0.23 2.20 15.19
CA GLY A 199 1.10 2.43 15.77
C GLY A 199 2.21 2.63 14.71
N GLY A 200 1.87 2.60 13.42
CA GLY A 200 2.83 2.54 12.33
C GLY A 200 3.72 3.78 12.19
N GLU A 201 4.95 3.59 11.72
CA GLU A 201 5.90 4.68 11.48
C GLU A 201 5.49 5.47 10.23
N LEU A 202 5.51 6.81 10.30
CA LEU A 202 5.21 7.68 9.17
C LEU A 202 6.45 8.01 8.35
N PHE A 203 6.39 7.80 7.03
CA PHE A 203 7.41 8.25 6.09
C PHE A 203 6.82 9.10 4.98
N ARG A 204 7.14 10.40 4.96
CA ARG A 204 6.71 11.28 3.87
C ARG A 204 7.69 11.16 2.70
N ILE A 205 7.18 10.73 1.55
CA ILE A 205 7.86 10.80 0.27
C ILE A 205 7.86 12.27 -0.17
N ILE A 206 9.05 12.82 -0.37
CA ILE A 206 9.26 14.20 -0.84
C ILE A 206 9.81 14.10 -2.27
N PRO A 207 9.17 14.75 -3.25
CA PRO A 207 9.63 14.71 -4.63
C PRO A 207 10.95 15.48 -4.75
N GLU A 208 11.82 15.03 -5.65
CA GLU A 208 13.08 15.74 -5.94
C GLU A 208 12.82 17.14 -6.53
N VAL A 209 11.75 17.25 -7.33
CA VAL A 209 11.26 18.52 -7.91
C VAL A 209 9.90 18.82 -7.29
N GLU A 210 9.76 20.00 -6.66
CA GLU A 210 8.47 20.43 -6.12
C GLU A 210 7.43 20.59 -7.23
N TYR A 211 6.20 20.14 -6.94
CA TYR A 211 5.06 20.37 -7.81
C TYR A 211 4.70 21.85 -7.83
N THR A 212 4.50 22.38 -9.04
CA THR A 212 3.93 23.69 -9.29
C THR A 212 2.41 23.59 -9.42
N GLU A 213 1.69 24.72 -9.31
CA GLU A 213 0.23 24.75 -9.53
C GLU A 213 -0.15 24.29 -10.95
N ASP A 214 0.75 24.47 -11.93
CA ASP A 214 0.54 24.08 -13.33
C ASP A 214 0.59 22.56 -13.54
N ASP A 215 1.39 21.82 -12.76
CA ASP A 215 1.52 20.36 -12.85
C ASP A 215 0.21 19.61 -12.51
N VAL A 216 -0.74 20.30 -11.87
CA VAL A 216 -2.01 19.74 -11.39
C VAL A 216 -3.10 19.80 -12.45
N PHE A 217 -3.02 20.73 -13.40
CA PHE A 217 -4.05 20.95 -14.42
C PHE A 217 -3.77 20.26 -15.75
N ASP A 218 -2.51 19.88 -16.03
CA ASP A 218 -2.13 19.21 -17.28
C ASP A 218 -2.38 17.68 -17.27
N LEU A 219 -2.89 17.13 -16.16
CA LEU A 219 -3.24 15.71 -16.01
C LEU A 219 -4.75 15.47 -15.72
N ALA A 220 -5.59 16.50 -15.87
CA ALA A 220 -7.05 16.42 -15.67
C ALA A 220 -7.84 16.21 -16.99
#